data_AF-A0A193BJ02-F1
#
_entry.id   AF-A0A193BJ02-F1
#
_cell.length_a   1.000
_cell.length_b   1.000
_cell.length_c   1.000
_cell.angle_alpha   90.00
_cell.angle_beta   90.00
_cell.angle_gamma   90.00
#
_symmetry.space_group_name_H-M   'P 1'
#
loop_
_entity.id
_entity.type
_entity.pdbx_description
1 polymer ?
#
loop_
_entity_poly.entity_id
_entity_poly.type
_entity_poly.pdbx_seq_one_letter_code
_entity_poly.pdbx_strand_id
1 'polypeptide(L)'
;MSLPLLLFFFQFLSPSLQQFPRPCTTPDVLQSKRCCPVWPGDGSVCGSLSGRGFCQDVTVSDLPNGPQYPHSGLDDREQWPLVFYNQTCQCAGNYMGFDCGECKFGYFGANCGERQESVRKNIFQLSVSERQRFISYLNLAKTTVSPDYMVVTGVYSQMNNGSTPMFTNISVYDLFVWMHYYVSRDALLGGPGNVWADIDFAHESAAFLPWHRVYLLFWEHEIRKLTGDFNFTIPYWDWRDAQDCQVCTDELMGARSPLNPNLISPSSVFSSWKVICSQPKDYNQREVLCDGSPEGPLLRNPGNHDPNRVPRLPTSADVESVLSLTEYETGLMDRRANMSFRNALEGFASPETGLAVTGQSLMHNSLHVFMNGSMSSVQGSANDPIFLLHHAFIDSIFEQWLRRHQPPRTHYPTANAPIGHNDGFYMVPFIPLYRNGDYFLSTKALGYEYAYLQDPSQRFVQEFLTPYLEQAQQIWRWLLAAGLLGAAVAGIIATIITVACRRRLKRRKSSAYGERQPLLNSSEEEGSTSYQTTL
;
A
#
# COMPACT_ATOMS: atom_id res chain seq x y z
N MET A 1 -14.13 49.58 -31.26
CA MET A 1 -13.00 48.66 -31.54
C MET A 1 -12.05 48.79 -30.35
N SER A 2 -12.34 48.22 -29.18
CA SER A 2 -12.87 46.87 -28.83
C SER A 2 -11.73 45.85 -28.71
N LEU A 3 -11.70 45.23 -27.53
CA LEU A 3 -10.75 44.27 -26.93
C LEU A 3 -10.38 43.03 -27.79
N PRO A 4 -9.38 42.19 -27.39
CA PRO A 4 -8.83 42.03 -26.03
C PRO A 4 -7.30 42.01 -25.84
N LEU A 5 -6.86 42.33 -24.61
CA LEU A 5 -5.65 41.75 -24.02
C LEU A 5 -6.01 40.36 -23.46
N LEU A 6 -5.12 39.37 -23.63
CA LEU A 6 -5.17 38.14 -22.82
C LEU A 6 -4.57 38.41 -21.44
N LEU A 7 -5.40 38.38 -20.40
CA LEU A 7 -4.94 38.25 -19.02
C LEU A 7 -4.65 36.78 -18.72
N PHE A 8 -3.37 36.41 -18.71
CA PHE A 8 -2.94 35.12 -18.15
C PHE A 8 -3.12 35.15 -16.63
N PHE A 9 -4.20 34.56 -16.14
CA PHE A 9 -4.37 34.26 -14.72
C PHE A 9 -3.40 33.14 -14.31
N PHE A 10 -2.19 33.52 -13.90
CA PHE A 10 -1.39 32.67 -13.03
C PHE A 10 -2.08 32.59 -11.66
N GLN A 11 -2.93 31.58 -11.48
CA GLN A 11 -3.35 31.18 -10.14
C GLN A 11 -2.13 30.63 -9.40
N PHE A 12 -1.54 31.44 -8.54
CA PHE A 12 -0.61 30.97 -7.51
C PHE A 12 -1.38 30.13 -6.50
N LEU A 13 -1.53 28.83 -6.81
CA LEU A 13 -1.95 27.83 -5.83
C LEU A 13 -0.85 27.73 -4.77
N SER A 14 -1.12 28.27 -3.59
CA SER A 14 -0.24 28.10 -2.43
C SER A 14 -0.04 26.60 -2.16
N PRO A 15 1.21 26.12 -1.99
CA PRO A 15 1.45 24.74 -1.61
C PRO A 15 0.95 24.52 -0.19
N SER A 16 -0.20 23.85 -0.07
CA SER A 16 -0.72 23.28 1.18
C SER A 16 -0.17 21.85 1.36
N LEU A 17 -0.20 21.31 2.59
CA LEU A 17 0.99 20.67 3.17
C LEU A 17 0.69 19.37 4.02
N GLN A 18 0.96 18.15 3.47
CA GLN A 18 0.40 16.75 3.63
C GLN A 18 0.74 15.77 4.87
N GLN A 19 0.09 14.83 5.72
CA GLN A 19 -1.06 13.85 6.14
C GLN A 19 -2.59 14.04 6.62
N PHE A 20 -3.05 14.83 7.61
CA PHE A 20 -4.49 14.95 8.02
C PHE A 20 -5.36 15.55 6.89
N PRO A 21 -6.55 15.05 6.49
CA PRO A 21 -7.24 15.46 5.24
C PRO A 21 -7.17 16.96 4.91
N ARG A 22 -6.60 17.32 3.75
CA ARG A 22 -6.29 18.70 3.31
C ARG A 22 -7.43 19.71 3.53
N PRO A 23 -8.70 19.38 3.27
CA PRO A 23 -9.80 20.32 3.53
C PRO A 23 -10.06 20.61 5.02
N CYS A 24 -9.47 19.83 5.94
CA CYS A 24 -9.73 19.88 7.39
C CYS A 24 -8.67 20.59 8.23
N THR A 25 -7.58 21.06 7.63
CA THR A 25 -6.45 21.71 8.34
C THR A 25 -6.46 23.24 8.18
N THR A 26 -7.63 23.81 7.87
CA THR A 26 -7.86 25.27 7.90
C THR A 26 -8.21 25.73 9.32
N PRO A 27 -8.02 27.02 9.66
CA PRO A 27 -8.41 27.53 10.97
C PRO A 27 -9.89 27.30 11.26
N ASP A 28 -10.77 27.53 10.28
CA ASP A 28 -12.22 27.39 10.41
C ASP A 28 -12.62 25.95 10.79
N VAL A 29 -11.97 24.93 10.22
CA VAL A 29 -12.31 23.52 10.48
C VAL A 29 -11.76 23.03 11.81
N LEU A 30 -10.58 23.50 12.23
CA LEU A 30 -10.02 23.19 13.55
C LEU A 30 -10.80 23.89 14.66
N GLN A 31 -11.15 25.17 14.49
CA GLN A 31 -11.95 25.92 15.46
C GLN A 31 -13.38 25.40 15.60
N SER A 32 -13.99 24.94 14.49
CA SER A 32 -15.31 24.28 14.53
C SER A 32 -15.24 22.77 14.86
N LYS A 33 -14.03 22.21 14.95
CA LYS A 33 -13.77 20.78 15.18
C LYS A 33 -14.54 19.83 14.24
N ARG A 34 -14.69 20.20 12.97
CA ARG A 34 -15.59 19.50 12.02
C ARG A 34 -14.90 19.10 10.71
N CYS A 35 -14.18 17.97 10.72
CA CYS A 35 -13.57 17.42 9.50
C CYS A 35 -14.60 16.64 8.66
N CYS A 36 -15.47 17.38 7.97
CA CYS A 36 -16.49 16.83 7.07
C CYS A 36 -16.41 17.47 5.67
N PRO A 37 -15.48 17.04 4.81
CA PRO A 37 -15.30 17.62 3.48
C PRO A 37 -16.48 17.37 2.54
N VAL A 38 -16.50 18.15 1.44
CA VAL A 38 -17.43 17.98 0.33
C VAL A 38 -16.88 16.94 -0.64
N TRP A 39 -17.65 15.89 -0.95
CA TRP A 39 -17.28 14.92 -1.97
C TRP A 39 -17.43 15.54 -3.38
N PRO A 40 -16.39 15.55 -4.23
CA PRO A 40 -16.46 16.20 -5.54
C PRO A 40 -17.48 15.59 -6.51
N GLY A 41 -17.94 14.34 -6.28
CA GLY A 41 -18.83 13.64 -7.21
C GLY A 41 -20.29 14.08 -7.19
N ASP A 42 -20.78 14.66 -6.09
CA ASP A 42 -22.13 15.27 -6.02
C ASP A 42 -22.15 16.68 -5.41
N GLY A 43 -21.01 17.21 -4.96
CA GLY A 43 -20.91 18.54 -4.37
C GLY A 43 -21.50 18.66 -2.96
N SER A 44 -21.81 17.55 -2.30
CA SER A 44 -22.35 17.53 -0.93
C SER A 44 -21.34 17.08 0.12
N VAL A 45 -21.55 17.55 1.35
CA VAL A 45 -20.76 17.10 2.53
C VAL A 45 -20.91 15.59 2.70
N CYS A 46 -19.79 14.88 2.77
CA CYS A 46 -19.70 13.41 2.90
C CYS A 46 -20.44 12.59 1.81
N GLY A 47 -20.72 13.17 0.63
CA GLY A 47 -21.50 12.51 -0.43
C GLY A 47 -22.94 12.18 -0.03
N SER A 48 -23.52 12.99 0.86
CA SER A 48 -24.85 12.80 1.45
C SER A 48 -26.00 12.89 0.44
N LEU A 49 -25.88 13.64 -0.66
CA LEU A 49 -26.89 13.65 -1.74
C LEU A 49 -26.95 12.31 -2.49
N SER A 50 -25.82 11.62 -2.61
CA SER A 50 -25.72 10.26 -3.16
C SER A 50 -25.90 9.16 -2.10
N GLY A 51 -26.20 9.52 -0.84
CA GLY A 51 -26.34 8.57 0.26
C GLY A 51 -25.05 7.85 0.66
N ARG A 52 -23.87 8.38 0.31
CA ARG A 52 -22.56 7.77 0.60
C ARG A 52 -22.16 7.86 2.06
N GLY A 53 -22.57 8.92 2.75
CA GLY A 53 -22.25 9.16 4.13
C GLY A 53 -22.82 10.48 4.63
N PHE A 54 -22.64 10.74 5.92
CA PHE A 54 -23.13 11.94 6.59
C PHE A 54 -22.10 12.43 7.60
N CYS A 55 -22.03 13.75 7.79
CA CYS A 55 -21.22 14.35 8.86
C CYS A 55 -21.90 14.09 10.21
N GLN A 56 -21.22 13.41 11.13
CA GLN A 56 -21.78 12.97 12.41
C GLN A 56 -20.78 13.17 13.55
N ASP A 57 -21.28 13.24 14.78
CA ASP A 57 -20.47 13.34 15.99
C ASP A 57 -19.65 12.06 16.23
N VAL A 58 -18.37 12.21 16.58
CA VAL A 58 -17.46 11.09 16.77
C VAL A 58 -17.64 10.47 18.15
N THR A 59 -18.03 9.20 18.17
CA THR A 59 -18.27 8.43 19.39
C THR A 59 -17.06 7.57 19.75
N VAL A 60 -16.28 8.04 20.71
CA VAL A 60 -15.20 7.25 21.35
C VAL A 60 -15.76 6.34 22.44
N SER A 61 -15.00 5.30 22.80
CA SER A 61 -15.33 4.43 23.94
C SER A 61 -15.00 5.13 25.26
N ASP A 62 -15.83 4.94 26.28
CA ASP A 62 -15.63 5.37 27.66
C ASP A 62 -14.95 4.30 28.54
N LEU A 63 -14.71 3.11 28.00
CA LEU A 63 -14.07 2.00 28.71
C LEU A 63 -12.60 2.33 29.09
N PRO A 64 -12.17 1.94 30.31
CA PRO A 64 -10.89 2.37 30.86
C PRO A 64 -9.68 1.76 30.12
N ASN A 65 -8.58 2.51 30.13
CA ASN A 65 -7.25 2.01 29.74
C ASN A 65 -6.59 1.25 30.91
N GLY A 66 -5.54 0.49 30.60
CA GLY A 66 -4.63 -0.06 31.59
C GLY A 66 -3.79 1.03 32.29
N PRO A 67 -3.17 0.71 33.45
CA PRO A 67 -2.47 1.67 34.30
C PRO A 67 -1.12 2.16 33.74
N GLN A 68 -0.71 1.73 32.55
CA GLN A 68 0.60 2.05 31.96
C GLN A 68 0.77 3.54 31.62
N TYR A 69 -0.33 4.27 31.36
CA TYR A 69 -0.29 5.72 31.12
C TYR A 69 -1.01 6.48 32.25
N PRO A 70 -0.27 7.10 33.21
CA PRO A 70 -0.85 7.71 34.40
C PRO A 70 -1.30 9.17 34.21
N HIS A 71 -1.38 9.65 32.97
CA HIS A 71 -1.70 11.04 32.62
C HIS A 71 -3.05 11.12 31.89
N SER A 72 -3.65 12.32 31.84
CA SER A 72 -4.77 12.58 30.94
C SER A 72 -4.88 14.07 30.60
N GLY A 73 -5.37 14.37 29.40
CA GLY A 73 -5.47 15.72 28.83
C GLY A 73 -4.13 16.32 28.43
N LEU A 74 -3.09 15.50 28.19
CA LEU A 74 -1.74 15.95 27.83
C LEU A 74 -1.31 15.56 26.42
N ASP A 75 -1.75 14.41 25.89
CA ASP A 75 -1.37 13.97 24.56
C ASP A 75 -2.53 14.04 23.56
N ASP A 76 -2.30 14.69 22.41
CA ASP A 76 -3.30 14.84 21.34
C ASP A 76 -3.88 13.51 20.81
N ARG A 77 -3.23 12.38 21.11
CA ARG A 77 -3.64 11.02 20.74
C ARG A 77 -4.67 10.41 21.71
N GLU A 78 -4.85 11.00 22.89
CA GLU A 78 -5.93 10.62 23.81
C GLU A 78 -7.31 10.79 23.16
N GLN A 79 -8.17 9.78 23.29
CA GLN A 79 -9.53 9.79 22.72
C GLN A 79 -9.58 10.23 21.24
N TRP A 80 -8.64 9.75 20.43
CA TRP A 80 -8.52 10.10 19.01
C TRP A 80 -9.87 9.98 18.27
N PRO A 81 -10.27 10.99 17.47
CA PRO A 81 -9.57 12.21 17.09
C PRO A 81 -10.00 13.48 17.88
N LEU A 82 -10.67 13.35 19.03
CA LEU A 82 -11.47 14.44 19.64
C LEU A 82 -10.66 15.70 20.01
N VAL A 83 -9.35 15.60 20.18
CA VAL A 83 -8.48 16.77 20.37
C VAL A 83 -8.49 17.69 19.15
N PHE A 84 -8.62 17.14 17.93
CA PHE A 84 -8.74 17.90 16.69
C PHE A 84 -10.19 18.05 16.20
N TYR A 85 -10.97 16.96 16.17
CA TYR A 85 -12.30 16.94 15.54
C TYR A 85 -13.34 16.20 16.38
N ASN A 86 -14.46 16.87 16.65
CA ASN A 86 -15.65 16.31 17.28
C ASN A 86 -16.61 15.71 16.23
N GLN A 87 -16.52 16.14 14.97
CA GLN A 87 -17.36 15.67 13.87
C GLN A 87 -16.50 15.22 12.67
N THR A 88 -16.83 14.07 12.10
CA THR A 88 -16.23 13.55 10.86
C THR A 88 -17.29 12.95 9.93
N CYS A 89 -16.93 12.71 8.67
CA CYS A 89 -17.77 11.90 7.79
C CYS A 89 -17.86 10.45 8.28
N GLN A 90 -19.09 9.93 8.40
CA GLN A 90 -19.37 8.52 8.62
C GLN A 90 -20.04 7.95 7.37
N CYS A 91 -19.41 6.94 6.77
CA CYS A 91 -19.79 6.40 5.47
C CYS A 91 -20.73 5.19 5.58
N ALA A 92 -21.69 5.12 4.66
CA ALA A 92 -22.72 4.09 4.59
C ALA A 92 -22.24 2.87 3.76
N GLY A 93 -22.80 1.69 4.06
CA GLY A 93 -22.57 0.47 3.27
C GLY A 93 -21.09 0.16 3.02
N ASN A 94 -20.69 0.18 1.75
CA ASN A 94 -19.33 -0.13 1.30
C ASN A 94 -18.47 1.12 1.00
N TYR A 95 -18.93 2.33 1.32
CA TYR A 95 -18.15 3.55 1.10
C TYR A 95 -17.10 3.79 2.21
N MET A 96 -15.98 4.41 1.86
CA MET A 96 -14.92 4.87 2.77
C MET A 96 -14.26 6.17 2.27
N GLY A 97 -13.18 6.60 2.93
CA GLY A 97 -12.49 7.85 2.65
C GLY A 97 -12.97 8.96 3.58
N PHE A 98 -12.17 10.01 3.74
CA PHE A 98 -12.49 11.14 4.63
C PHE A 98 -13.74 11.93 4.21
N ASP A 99 -14.18 11.79 2.96
CA ASP A 99 -15.38 12.41 2.36
C ASP A 99 -16.43 11.39 1.88
N CYS A 100 -16.23 10.10 2.17
CA CYS A 100 -17.02 8.97 1.66
C CYS A 100 -17.01 8.77 0.12
N GLY A 101 -16.02 9.35 -0.57
CA GLY A 101 -15.85 9.21 -2.02
C GLY A 101 -15.30 7.84 -2.48
N GLU A 102 -14.67 7.10 -1.59
CA GLU A 102 -13.93 5.87 -1.90
C GLU A 102 -14.70 4.60 -1.50
N CYS A 103 -14.10 3.42 -1.73
CA CYS A 103 -14.69 2.11 -1.45
C CYS A 103 -13.88 1.35 -0.40
N LYS A 104 -14.57 0.72 0.57
CA LYS A 104 -13.96 -0.12 1.62
C LYS A 104 -13.06 -1.19 1.00
N PHE A 105 -11.99 -1.55 1.71
CA PHE A 105 -11.05 -2.59 1.27
C PHE A 105 -11.77 -3.85 0.78
N GLY A 106 -11.43 -4.30 -0.45
CA GLY A 106 -12.10 -5.39 -1.15
C GLY A 106 -13.27 -5.00 -2.05
N TYR A 107 -13.71 -3.73 -2.03
CA TYR A 107 -14.78 -3.21 -2.88
C TYR A 107 -14.28 -2.14 -3.85
N PHE A 108 -14.86 -2.14 -5.04
CA PHE A 108 -14.46 -1.36 -6.20
C PHE A 108 -15.70 -0.96 -7.03
N GLY A 109 -15.48 -0.27 -8.14
CA GLY A 109 -16.53 0.27 -9.00
C GLY A 109 -17.14 1.56 -8.46
N ALA A 110 -17.84 2.31 -9.31
CA ALA A 110 -18.32 3.67 -8.99
C ALA A 110 -19.23 3.73 -7.74
N ASN A 111 -19.96 2.65 -7.46
CA ASN A 111 -20.90 2.53 -6.33
C ASN A 111 -20.43 1.53 -5.25
N CYS A 112 -19.15 1.13 -5.25
CA CYS A 112 -18.55 0.21 -4.27
C CYS A 112 -19.29 -1.15 -4.15
N GLY A 113 -19.88 -1.61 -5.26
CA GLY A 113 -20.64 -2.86 -5.36
C GLY A 113 -19.86 -4.02 -5.97
N GLU A 114 -18.70 -3.75 -6.60
CA GLU A 114 -17.88 -4.78 -7.23
C GLU A 114 -16.87 -5.31 -6.20
N ARG A 115 -16.98 -6.59 -5.82
CA ARG A 115 -16.07 -7.21 -4.84
C ARG A 115 -14.92 -7.91 -5.56
N GLN A 116 -13.68 -7.51 -5.27
CA GLN A 116 -12.47 -8.11 -5.84
C GLN A 116 -11.52 -8.56 -4.72
N GLU A 117 -10.88 -9.71 -4.91
CA GLU A 117 -9.86 -10.25 -3.99
C GLU A 117 -8.46 -10.04 -4.59
N SER A 118 -7.59 -9.36 -3.85
CA SER A 118 -6.20 -9.06 -4.26
C SER A 118 -5.21 -10.05 -3.65
N VAL A 119 -4.25 -10.56 -4.43
CA VAL A 119 -3.33 -11.63 -3.98
C VAL A 119 -1.93 -11.10 -3.71
N ARG A 120 -1.52 -11.04 -2.45
CA ARG A 120 -0.13 -10.77 -2.03
C ARG A 120 0.74 -12.00 -2.29
N LYS A 121 1.83 -11.82 -3.05
CA LYS A 121 2.80 -12.86 -3.42
C LYS A 121 4.10 -12.72 -2.61
N ASN A 122 4.88 -13.80 -2.50
CA ASN A 122 6.26 -13.69 -1.99
C ASN A 122 7.08 -12.87 -3.01
N ILE A 123 7.91 -11.94 -2.56
CA ILE A 123 8.73 -11.10 -3.43
C ILE A 123 9.62 -11.89 -4.40
N PHE A 124 10.09 -13.08 -4.01
CA PHE A 124 10.88 -13.96 -4.89
C PHE A 124 10.04 -14.65 -5.97
N GLN A 125 8.73 -14.80 -5.76
CA GLN A 125 7.77 -15.32 -6.76
C GLN A 125 7.29 -14.27 -7.76
N LEU A 126 7.60 -12.98 -7.54
CA LEU A 126 7.30 -11.92 -8.50
C LEU A 126 8.15 -12.05 -9.77
N SER A 127 7.53 -11.83 -10.93
CA SER A 127 8.22 -11.61 -12.20
C SER A 127 9.10 -10.36 -12.17
N VAL A 128 10.08 -10.27 -13.08
CA VAL A 128 10.97 -9.10 -13.20
C VAL A 128 10.18 -7.80 -13.37
N SER A 129 9.11 -7.82 -14.17
CA SER A 129 8.20 -6.70 -14.37
C SER A 129 7.41 -6.33 -13.10
N GLU A 130 6.98 -7.30 -12.29
CA GLU A 130 6.30 -7.02 -11.01
C GLU A 130 7.26 -6.41 -9.97
N ARG A 131 8.50 -6.90 -9.90
CA ARG A 131 9.56 -6.34 -9.03
C ARG A 131 9.90 -4.90 -9.42
N GLN A 132 10.14 -4.67 -10.71
CA GLN A 132 10.41 -3.33 -11.25
C GLN A 132 9.24 -2.38 -11.02
N ARG A 133 7.99 -2.82 -11.23
CA ARG A 133 6.78 -2.06 -10.92
C ARG A 133 6.71 -1.68 -9.43
N PHE A 134 6.92 -2.63 -8.52
CA PHE A 134 6.91 -2.38 -7.08
C PHE A 134 7.93 -1.31 -6.66
N ILE A 135 9.20 -1.47 -7.07
CA ILE A 135 10.28 -0.52 -6.75
C ILE A 135 9.99 0.87 -7.36
N SER A 136 9.48 0.91 -8.60
CA SER A 136 9.12 2.16 -9.28
C SER A 136 7.98 2.89 -8.59
N TYR A 137 6.97 2.16 -8.10
CA TYR A 137 5.82 2.72 -7.40
C TYR A 137 6.18 3.22 -6.00
N LEU A 138 7.05 2.50 -5.26
CA LEU A 138 7.61 3.02 -4.00
C LEU A 138 8.40 4.32 -4.22
N ASN A 139 9.23 4.37 -5.27
CA ASN A 139 10.00 5.58 -5.56
C ASN A 139 9.12 6.74 -6.07
N LEU A 140 8.06 6.46 -6.83
CA LEU A 140 7.06 7.45 -7.21
C LEU A 140 6.33 7.99 -5.96
N ALA A 141 5.94 7.11 -5.04
CA ALA A 141 5.32 7.50 -3.77
C ALA A 141 6.27 8.35 -2.90
N LYS A 142 7.56 8.03 -2.87
CA LYS A 142 8.60 8.77 -2.14
C LYS A 142 8.93 10.15 -2.73
N THR A 143 8.62 10.37 -4.01
CA THR A 143 8.91 11.63 -4.72
C THR A 143 7.67 12.47 -5.04
N THR A 144 6.47 11.89 -4.94
CA THR A 144 5.21 12.60 -5.17
C THR A 144 4.61 13.04 -3.83
N VAL A 145 4.40 14.35 -3.68
CA VAL A 145 3.62 14.92 -2.57
C VAL A 145 2.20 14.35 -2.61
N SER A 146 1.66 13.93 -1.47
CA SER A 146 0.28 13.39 -1.41
C SER A 146 -0.75 14.41 -1.94
N PRO A 147 -1.88 13.99 -2.54
CA PRO A 147 -2.92 14.92 -2.97
C PRO A 147 -3.90 15.35 -1.84
N ASP A 148 -4.13 14.48 -0.86
CA ASP A 148 -5.38 14.49 -0.08
C ASP A 148 -5.28 14.88 1.42
N TYR A 149 -4.09 14.95 2.00
CA TYR A 149 -3.84 14.58 3.41
C TYR A 149 -2.63 15.37 4.00
N MET A 150 -2.71 16.33 5.01
CA MET A 150 -1.82 17.33 5.79
C MET A 150 -1.11 17.07 7.21
N VAL A 151 0.25 16.96 7.38
CA VAL A 151 0.91 16.37 8.60
C VAL A 151 1.11 17.43 9.66
N VAL A 152 0.86 17.09 10.91
CA VAL A 152 0.93 18.06 12.01
C VAL A 152 2.36 18.19 12.57
N THR A 153 2.84 19.43 12.74
CA THR A 153 4.23 19.74 13.17
C THR A 153 4.37 20.20 14.61
N GLY A 154 3.26 20.45 15.30
CA GLY A 154 3.20 20.80 16.72
C GLY A 154 1.94 20.24 17.36
N VAL A 155 1.90 20.19 18.69
CA VAL A 155 0.73 19.69 19.41
C VAL A 155 -0.43 20.69 19.36
N TYR A 156 -1.69 20.24 19.51
CA TYR A 156 -2.87 21.10 19.34
C TYR A 156 -2.87 22.33 20.27
N SER A 157 -2.28 22.19 21.47
CA SER A 157 -2.09 23.30 22.42
C SER A 157 -1.22 24.45 21.87
N GLN A 158 -0.30 24.17 20.94
CA GLN A 158 0.52 25.18 20.26
C GLN A 158 -0.23 25.93 19.15
N MET A 159 -1.35 25.38 18.63
CA MET A 159 -2.13 25.97 17.54
C MET A 159 -3.05 27.13 17.94
N ASN A 160 -2.97 27.61 19.19
CA ASN A 160 -3.86 28.62 19.76
C ASN A 160 -5.35 28.28 19.54
N ASN A 161 -5.74 27.08 19.99
CA ASN A 161 -7.07 26.49 19.77
C ASN A 161 -7.50 26.50 18.29
N GLY A 162 -6.63 25.98 17.41
CA GLY A 162 -6.88 25.85 15.98
C GLY A 162 -6.77 27.15 15.16
N SER A 163 -6.60 28.33 15.76
CA SER A 163 -6.46 29.57 14.97
C SER A 163 -5.18 29.62 14.13
N THR A 164 -4.16 28.87 14.53
CA THR A 164 -2.83 28.84 13.94
C THR A 164 -2.48 27.40 13.56
N PRO A 165 -2.97 26.90 12.40
CA PRO A 165 -2.72 25.52 11.98
C PRO A 165 -1.22 25.26 11.77
N MET A 166 -0.70 24.16 12.31
CA MET A 166 0.71 23.78 12.22
C MET A 166 0.87 22.51 11.38
N PHE A 167 0.98 22.67 10.05
CA PHE A 167 1.01 21.53 9.11
C PHE A 167 2.03 21.68 7.95
N THR A 168 2.69 20.59 7.51
CA THR A 168 3.82 20.59 6.53
C THR A 168 3.71 19.48 5.45
N ASN A 169 4.43 19.58 4.32
CA ASN A 169 4.32 18.64 3.19
C ASN A 169 5.00 17.31 3.41
N ILE A 170 4.42 16.26 2.82
CA ILE A 170 4.96 14.91 2.85
C ILE A 170 4.68 14.16 1.55
N SER A 171 5.59 13.24 1.20
CA SER A 171 5.42 12.34 0.06
C SER A 171 4.41 11.23 0.37
N VAL A 172 3.79 10.61 -0.63
CA VAL A 172 2.86 9.48 -0.42
C VAL A 172 3.53 8.30 0.30
N TYR A 173 4.86 8.15 0.23
CA TYR A 173 5.60 7.18 1.05
C TYR A 173 5.78 7.69 2.48
N ASP A 174 6.29 8.92 2.63
CA ASP A 174 6.65 9.50 3.92
C ASP A 174 5.44 9.80 4.82
N LEU A 175 4.27 9.92 4.21
CA LEU A 175 2.94 9.88 4.83
C LEU A 175 2.87 8.80 5.90
N PHE A 176 3.19 7.57 5.52
CA PHE A 176 3.12 6.39 6.37
C PHE A 176 4.30 6.32 7.35
N VAL A 177 5.48 6.82 6.96
CA VAL A 177 6.62 6.96 7.88
C VAL A 177 6.25 7.87 9.05
N TRP A 178 5.65 9.02 8.77
CA TRP A 178 5.21 9.96 9.80
C TRP A 178 4.07 9.38 10.65
N MET A 179 3.12 8.65 10.06
CA MET A 179 2.06 7.96 10.83
C MET A 179 2.66 6.96 11.85
N HIS A 180 3.67 6.19 11.45
CA HIS A 180 4.37 5.23 12.31
C HIS A 180 5.19 5.93 13.41
N TYR A 181 5.89 7.01 13.07
CA TYR A 181 6.49 7.91 14.06
C TYR A 181 5.47 8.44 15.08
N TYR A 182 4.29 8.88 14.63
CA TYR A 182 3.33 9.58 15.49
C TYR A 182 2.59 8.63 16.46
N VAL A 183 2.40 7.34 16.12
CA VAL A 183 1.93 6.35 17.10
C VAL A 183 2.98 6.00 18.14
N SER A 184 4.26 5.97 17.74
CA SER A 184 5.39 5.53 18.57
C SER A 184 6.21 6.66 19.20
N ARG A 185 5.79 7.93 19.11
CA ARG A 185 6.45 9.03 19.83
C ARG A 185 6.10 9.01 21.32
N ASP A 186 7.03 9.48 22.14
CA ASP A 186 6.80 9.75 23.55
C ASP A 186 5.70 10.83 23.71
N ALA A 187 5.00 10.82 24.85
CA ALA A 187 4.05 11.88 25.19
C ALA A 187 4.78 13.07 25.82
N LEU A 188 4.56 14.28 25.28
CA LEU A 188 5.17 15.51 25.79
C LEU A 188 4.47 15.94 27.09
N LEU A 189 5.21 16.08 28.19
CA LEU A 189 4.67 16.47 29.50
C LEU A 189 4.87 17.97 29.82
N GLY A 190 5.44 18.73 28.88
CA GLY A 190 5.75 20.15 29.00
C GLY A 190 7.13 20.41 29.63
N GLY A 191 7.95 21.19 28.93
CA GLY A 191 9.35 21.47 29.27
C GLY A 191 10.34 20.65 28.42
N PRO A 192 11.51 21.20 28.04
CA PRO A 192 12.49 20.54 27.17
C PRO A 192 12.89 19.14 27.63
N GLY A 193 12.52 18.12 26.83
CA GLY A 193 12.85 16.72 27.10
C GLY A 193 12.04 16.06 28.21
N ASN A 194 11.05 16.74 28.81
CA ASN A 194 10.16 16.17 29.81
C ASN A 194 9.05 15.36 29.12
N VAL A 195 9.20 14.03 29.07
CA VAL A 195 8.32 13.14 28.30
C VAL A 195 7.97 11.86 29.07
N TRP A 196 6.81 11.28 28.75
CA TRP A 196 6.46 9.91 29.11
C TRP A 196 6.71 8.99 27.92
N ALA A 197 7.66 8.07 28.06
CA ALA A 197 8.12 7.16 27.00
C ALA A 197 7.55 5.73 27.08
N ASP A 198 6.77 5.40 28.11
CA ASP A 198 6.09 4.10 28.24
C ASP A 198 4.68 4.22 27.62
N ILE A 199 4.62 4.62 26.34
CA ILE A 199 3.39 4.81 25.55
C ILE A 199 3.65 4.53 24.07
N ASP A 200 2.78 3.73 23.47
CA ASP A 200 2.64 3.51 22.03
C ASP A 200 1.15 3.30 21.73
N PHE A 201 0.72 3.44 20.48
CA PHE A 201 -0.68 3.23 20.04
C PHE A 201 -0.80 2.11 18.97
N ALA A 202 0.31 1.48 18.62
CA ALA A 202 0.45 0.49 17.54
C ALA A 202 1.40 -0.68 17.87
N HIS A 203 2.07 -0.66 19.03
CA HIS A 203 3.03 -1.70 19.47
C HIS A 203 2.85 -2.07 20.95
N GLU A 204 3.58 -3.08 21.39
CA GLU A 204 3.65 -3.66 22.74
C GLU A 204 2.33 -4.18 23.33
N SER A 205 1.20 -4.08 22.60
CA SER A 205 -0.14 -4.40 23.09
C SER A 205 -1.14 -4.72 21.96
N ALA A 206 -2.36 -5.13 22.32
CA ALA A 206 -3.37 -5.81 21.49
C ALA A 206 -3.58 -5.25 20.08
N ALA A 207 -3.56 -3.93 19.86
CA ALA A 207 -3.76 -3.34 18.53
C ALA A 207 -2.63 -3.61 17.53
N PHE A 208 -1.47 -4.15 17.94
CA PHE A 208 -0.30 -4.35 17.08
C PHE A 208 -0.63 -4.97 15.71
N LEU A 209 -1.40 -6.07 15.69
CA LEU A 209 -1.71 -6.79 14.46
C LEU A 209 -2.85 -6.12 13.64
N PRO A 210 -4.00 -5.72 14.22
CA PRO A 210 -5.01 -4.94 13.49
C PRO A 210 -4.50 -3.58 12.95
N TRP A 211 -3.68 -2.86 13.71
CA TRP A 211 -3.13 -1.56 13.32
C TRP A 211 -2.22 -1.70 12.09
N HIS A 212 -1.24 -2.62 12.13
CA HIS A 212 -0.34 -2.85 11.00
C HIS A 212 -1.07 -3.44 9.78
N ARG A 213 -2.15 -4.22 9.99
CA ARG A 213 -3.07 -4.68 8.93
C ARG A 213 -3.76 -3.51 8.22
N VAL A 214 -4.33 -2.55 8.94
CA VAL A 214 -4.96 -1.35 8.36
C VAL A 214 -3.92 -0.42 7.72
N TYR A 215 -2.77 -0.25 8.36
CA TYR A 215 -1.65 0.54 7.84
C TYR A 215 -1.18 0.05 6.47
N LEU A 216 -0.95 -1.26 6.31
CA LEU A 216 -0.60 -1.88 5.03
C LEU A 216 -1.71 -1.72 3.98
N LEU A 217 -2.98 -1.87 4.37
CA LEU A 217 -4.12 -1.69 3.46
C LEU A 217 -4.26 -0.25 2.96
N PHE A 218 -4.08 0.73 3.85
CA PHE A 218 -4.11 2.15 3.51
C PHE A 218 -2.91 2.54 2.64
N TRP A 219 -1.71 2.02 2.91
CA TRP A 219 -0.52 2.25 2.09
C TRP A 219 -0.65 1.63 0.69
N GLU A 220 -1.17 0.41 0.60
CA GLU A 220 -1.47 -0.27 -0.67
C GLU A 220 -2.51 0.53 -1.48
N HIS A 221 -3.52 1.09 -0.82
CA HIS A 221 -4.58 1.89 -1.43
C HIS A 221 -4.10 3.25 -1.95
N GLU A 222 -3.31 4.00 -1.18
CA GLU A 222 -2.76 5.28 -1.66
C GLU A 222 -1.77 5.08 -2.83
N ILE A 223 -1.03 3.96 -2.86
CA ILE A 223 -0.22 3.61 -4.04
C ILE A 223 -1.11 3.25 -5.25
N ARG A 224 -2.21 2.51 -5.06
CA ARG A 224 -3.20 2.25 -6.14
C ARG A 224 -3.76 3.57 -6.70
N LYS A 225 -4.16 4.50 -5.83
CA LYS A 225 -4.65 5.85 -6.22
C LYS A 225 -3.61 6.65 -6.99
N LEU A 226 -2.38 6.72 -6.48
CA LEU A 226 -1.26 7.45 -7.10
C LEU A 226 -0.89 6.92 -8.48
N THR A 227 -1.00 5.61 -8.70
CA THR A 227 -0.52 4.94 -9.92
C THR A 227 -1.61 4.64 -10.95
N GLY A 228 -2.87 4.62 -10.52
CA GLY A 228 -4.01 4.10 -11.29
C GLY A 228 -4.04 2.58 -11.43
N ASP A 229 -3.06 1.86 -10.88
CA ASP A 229 -2.99 0.39 -10.94
C ASP A 229 -3.67 -0.22 -9.70
N PHE A 230 -4.99 -0.35 -9.76
CA PHE A 230 -5.77 -0.96 -8.69
C PHE A 230 -5.47 -2.46 -8.46
N ASN A 231 -4.71 -3.11 -9.35
CA ASN A 231 -4.21 -4.47 -9.16
C ASN A 231 -2.84 -4.53 -8.44
N PHE A 232 -2.26 -3.38 -8.06
CA PHE A 232 -1.09 -3.32 -7.20
C PHE A 232 -1.34 -4.03 -5.87
N THR A 233 -0.33 -4.72 -5.34
CA THR A 233 -0.31 -5.33 -4.00
C THR A 233 1.08 -5.19 -3.38
N ILE A 234 1.12 -5.10 -2.05
CA ILE A 234 2.38 -5.18 -1.30
C ILE A 234 2.79 -6.66 -1.21
N PRO A 235 3.96 -7.06 -1.75
CA PRO A 235 4.48 -8.41 -1.60
C PRO A 235 5.07 -8.61 -0.20
N TYR A 236 5.19 -9.86 0.22
CA TYR A 236 5.82 -10.22 1.50
C TYR A 236 7.21 -10.84 1.29
N TRP A 237 8.08 -10.72 2.29
CA TRP A 237 9.29 -11.53 2.39
C TRP A 237 9.09 -12.57 3.49
N ASP A 238 8.96 -13.83 3.06
CA ASP A 238 9.06 -14.99 3.93
C ASP A 238 10.51 -15.12 4.39
N TRP A 239 10.83 -14.54 5.55
CA TRP A 239 12.17 -14.51 6.13
C TRP A 239 12.51 -15.75 6.96
N ARG A 240 11.60 -16.75 7.02
CA ARG A 240 11.80 -17.96 7.83
C ARG A 240 13.07 -18.68 7.42
N ASP A 241 13.84 -19.10 8.42
CA ASP A 241 15.07 -19.87 8.25
C ASP A 241 16.20 -19.12 7.50
N ALA A 242 16.00 -17.84 7.14
CA ALA A 242 17.01 -16.99 6.52
C ALA A 242 18.19 -16.75 7.47
N GLN A 243 19.40 -16.71 6.91
CA GLN A 243 20.64 -16.44 7.66
C GLN A 243 21.18 -15.03 7.36
N ASP A 244 20.67 -14.39 6.31
CA ASP A 244 21.13 -13.13 5.73
C ASP A 244 19.95 -12.31 5.17
N CYS A 245 20.21 -11.06 4.76
CA CYS A 245 19.19 -10.24 4.10
C CYS A 245 19.06 -10.62 2.61
N GLN A 246 18.32 -11.70 2.34
CA GLN A 246 18.06 -12.23 1.00
C GLN A 246 17.43 -11.19 0.04
N VAL A 247 16.70 -10.20 0.56
CA VAL A 247 16.09 -9.10 -0.22
C VAL A 247 17.02 -7.89 -0.42
N CYS A 248 18.19 -7.86 0.23
CA CYS A 248 19.18 -6.78 0.09
C CYS A 248 20.04 -6.98 -1.17
N THR A 249 19.41 -6.93 -2.34
CA THR A 249 20.06 -6.93 -3.66
C THR A 249 19.63 -5.70 -4.45
N ASP A 250 20.45 -5.26 -5.41
CA ASP A 250 20.14 -4.06 -6.22
C ASP A 250 18.96 -4.26 -7.21
N GLU A 251 18.53 -5.51 -7.43
CA GLU A 251 17.28 -5.85 -8.12
C GLU A 251 16.03 -5.77 -7.21
N LEU A 252 16.24 -5.72 -5.89
CA LEU A 252 15.20 -5.72 -4.86
C LEU A 252 15.37 -4.50 -3.95
N MET A 253 15.62 -4.67 -2.64
CA MET A 253 15.60 -3.58 -1.65
C MET A 253 16.93 -2.82 -1.50
N GLY A 254 17.87 -3.04 -2.43
CA GLY A 254 19.21 -2.45 -2.45
C GLY A 254 20.24 -3.26 -1.66
N ALA A 255 21.39 -3.48 -2.27
CA ALA A 255 22.54 -4.16 -1.66
C ALA A 255 23.29 -3.27 -0.67
N ARG A 256 24.18 -3.87 0.14
CA ARG A 256 25.14 -3.14 0.96
C ARG A 256 26.15 -2.40 0.07
N SER A 257 26.41 -1.13 0.33
CA SER A 257 27.39 -0.34 -0.43
C SER A 257 28.82 -0.83 -0.18
N PRO A 258 29.65 -1.00 -1.23
CA PRO A 258 31.06 -1.38 -1.08
C PRO A 258 31.92 -0.25 -0.51
N LEU A 259 31.40 0.99 -0.45
CA LEU A 259 32.13 2.16 0.08
C LEU A 259 31.85 2.42 1.57
N ASN A 260 30.69 1.97 2.07
CA ASN A 260 30.30 2.11 3.47
C ASN A 260 29.27 1.03 3.83
N PRO A 261 29.56 0.09 4.75
CA PRO A 261 28.69 -1.05 5.03
C PRO A 261 27.34 -0.68 5.71
N ASN A 262 27.17 0.58 6.13
CA ASN A 262 25.93 1.11 6.70
C ASN A 262 25.00 1.79 5.66
N LEU A 263 25.44 1.91 4.40
CA LEU A 263 24.69 2.58 3.33
C LEU A 263 24.23 1.59 2.26
N ILE A 264 23.16 1.94 1.56
CA ILE A 264 22.69 1.21 0.38
C ILE A 264 23.62 1.47 -0.83
N SER A 265 23.83 0.44 -1.64
CA SER A 265 24.57 0.48 -2.91
C SER A 265 24.05 1.58 -3.85
N PRO A 266 24.93 2.42 -4.43
CA PRO A 266 24.55 3.47 -5.38
C PRO A 266 23.79 3.00 -6.63
N SER A 267 23.83 1.70 -6.95
CA SER A 267 23.07 1.12 -8.07
C SER A 267 21.57 1.01 -7.78
N SER A 268 21.18 1.00 -6.50
CA SER A 268 19.77 0.94 -6.08
C SER A 268 19.21 2.32 -5.83
N VAL A 269 17.96 2.55 -6.27
CA VAL A 269 17.25 3.82 -6.10
C VAL A 269 17.13 4.25 -4.62
N PHE A 270 17.04 3.29 -3.71
CA PHE A 270 16.93 3.52 -2.26
C PHE A 270 18.20 4.14 -1.64
N SER A 271 19.35 4.14 -2.34
CA SER A 271 20.55 4.89 -1.90
C SER A 271 20.38 6.42 -1.99
N SER A 272 19.49 6.90 -2.87
CA SER A 272 19.19 8.32 -3.01
C SER A 272 18.27 8.83 -1.90
N TRP A 273 17.45 7.93 -1.33
CA TRP A 273 16.40 8.26 -0.37
C TRP A 273 16.96 8.93 0.88
N LYS A 274 16.12 9.78 1.47
CA LYS A 274 16.37 10.43 2.75
C LYS A 274 15.36 9.99 3.78
N VAL A 275 15.83 9.78 5.01
CA VAL A 275 14.98 9.46 6.15
C VAL A 275 14.36 10.72 6.74
N ILE A 276 13.21 10.53 7.37
CA ILE A 276 12.52 11.53 8.20
C ILE A 276 12.17 10.91 9.56
N CYS A 277 11.79 11.74 10.53
CA CYS A 277 11.28 11.31 11.84
C CYS A 277 12.24 10.41 12.66
N SER A 278 13.54 10.50 12.40
CA SER A 278 14.61 9.65 12.92
C SER A 278 15.31 10.21 14.17
N GLN A 279 14.96 11.42 14.61
CA GLN A 279 15.60 12.13 15.73
C GLN A 279 14.67 12.40 16.93
N PRO A 280 13.97 11.38 17.51
CA PRO A 280 12.97 11.60 18.56
C PRO A 280 13.49 12.38 19.77
N LYS A 281 14.76 12.15 20.17
CA LYS A 281 15.39 12.87 21.29
C LYS A 281 15.50 14.39 21.07
N ASP A 282 15.65 14.84 19.83
CA ASP A 282 15.71 16.26 19.50
C ASP A 282 14.30 16.87 19.46
N TYR A 283 13.32 16.18 18.88
CA TYR A 283 11.92 16.63 18.90
C TYR A 283 11.40 16.80 20.33
N ASN A 284 11.70 15.83 21.21
CA ASN A 284 11.38 15.89 22.64
C ASN A 284 12.07 17.07 23.35
N GLN A 285 13.34 17.36 23.02
CA GLN A 285 14.08 18.50 23.58
C GLN A 285 13.53 19.85 23.10
N ARG A 286 12.99 19.91 21.88
CA ARG A 286 12.43 21.13 21.29
C ARG A 286 10.91 21.28 21.50
N GLU A 287 10.25 20.28 22.08
CA GLU A 287 8.79 20.19 22.25
C GLU A 287 8.01 20.35 20.92
N VAL A 288 8.55 19.77 19.84
CA VAL A 288 7.94 19.78 18.50
C VAL A 288 7.62 18.36 18.01
N LEU A 289 6.94 18.26 16.88
CA LEU A 289 6.75 17.00 16.16
C LEU A 289 7.66 16.93 14.92
N CYS A 290 7.84 15.73 14.37
CA CYS A 290 8.49 15.54 13.07
C CYS A 290 7.76 16.36 11.98
N ASP A 291 8.53 17.11 11.19
CA ASP A 291 8.06 18.02 10.14
C ASP A 291 8.28 17.46 8.71
N GLY A 292 8.63 16.18 8.58
CA GLY A 292 8.95 15.56 7.30
C GLY A 292 10.22 16.11 6.62
N SER A 293 11.01 16.96 7.29
CA SER A 293 12.28 17.45 6.74
C SER A 293 13.28 16.29 6.56
N PRO A 294 14.07 16.24 5.46
CA PRO A 294 15.08 15.21 5.24
C PRO A 294 16.25 15.28 6.25
N GLU A 295 16.52 14.19 6.97
CA GLU A 295 17.50 14.18 8.08
C GLU A 295 18.81 13.43 7.78
N GLY A 296 18.82 12.52 6.82
CA GLY A 296 19.99 11.69 6.50
C GLY A 296 19.71 10.68 5.39
N PRO A 297 20.71 9.91 4.93
CA PRO A 297 20.49 8.77 4.04
C PRO A 297 19.79 7.61 4.77
N LEU A 298 19.15 6.70 4.02
CA LEU A 298 18.71 5.41 4.56
C LEU A 298 19.91 4.61 5.08
N LEU A 299 19.84 4.14 6.33
CA LEU A 299 20.89 3.36 6.99
C LEU A 299 20.47 1.89 7.11
N ARG A 300 21.34 0.96 6.72
CA ARG A 300 21.11 -0.49 6.85
C ARG A 300 22.44 -1.24 6.88
N ASN A 301 22.65 -2.12 7.85
CA ASN A 301 23.84 -2.97 7.94
C ASN A 301 23.50 -4.38 8.48
N PRO A 302 22.77 -5.23 7.71
CA PRO A 302 22.17 -6.44 8.24
C PRO A 302 23.18 -7.45 8.78
N GLY A 303 22.89 -8.04 9.93
CA GLY A 303 23.76 -9.01 10.62
C GLY A 303 24.88 -8.39 11.46
N ASN A 304 24.97 -7.06 11.55
CA ASN A 304 25.92 -6.33 12.41
C ASN A 304 25.23 -5.75 13.67
N HIS A 305 24.18 -6.42 14.13
CA HIS A 305 23.41 -6.10 15.33
C HIS A 305 24.04 -6.68 16.60
N ASP A 306 23.47 -6.42 17.78
CA ASP A 306 23.88 -7.07 19.03
C ASP A 306 23.35 -8.52 19.11
N PRO A 307 24.24 -9.55 19.07
CA PRO A 307 23.81 -10.95 19.09
C PRO A 307 23.22 -11.38 20.44
N ASN A 308 23.42 -10.63 21.52
CA ASN A 308 22.78 -10.91 22.81
C ASN A 308 21.29 -10.54 22.78
N ARG A 309 20.93 -9.51 22.01
CA ARG A 309 19.55 -9.07 21.78
C ARG A 309 18.85 -9.89 20.70
N VAL A 310 19.55 -10.26 19.62
CA VAL A 310 19.02 -11.15 18.56
C VAL A 310 20.04 -12.26 18.25
N PRO A 311 19.91 -13.46 18.86
CA PRO A 311 20.84 -14.57 18.63
C PRO A 311 20.82 -15.11 17.20
N ARG A 312 19.65 -15.08 16.54
CA ARG A 312 19.39 -15.56 15.17
C ARG A 312 18.09 -14.96 14.64
N LEU A 313 17.90 -15.00 13.32
CA LEU A 313 16.56 -14.80 12.74
C LEU A 313 15.64 -16.00 13.07
N PRO A 314 14.30 -15.84 12.97
CA PRO A 314 13.37 -16.89 13.35
C PRO A 314 13.16 -17.91 12.23
N THR A 315 12.91 -19.14 12.65
CA THR A 315 12.78 -20.35 11.83
C THR A 315 11.32 -20.67 11.53
N SER A 316 11.10 -21.63 10.63
CA SER A 316 9.78 -22.23 10.47
C SER A 316 9.25 -22.89 11.75
N ALA A 317 10.14 -23.39 12.62
CA ALA A 317 9.77 -23.97 13.91
C ALA A 317 9.33 -22.92 14.95
N ASP A 318 9.94 -21.73 14.95
CA ASP A 318 9.50 -20.62 15.82
C ASP A 318 8.12 -20.12 15.39
N VAL A 319 7.88 -19.94 14.08
CA VAL A 319 6.57 -19.53 13.54
C VAL A 319 5.49 -20.55 13.88
N GLU A 320 5.76 -21.85 13.73
CA GLU A 320 4.79 -22.89 14.09
C GLU A 320 4.52 -22.95 15.60
N SER A 321 5.54 -22.76 16.44
CA SER A 321 5.39 -22.71 17.90
C SER A 321 4.56 -21.50 18.34
N VAL A 322 4.78 -20.32 17.77
CA VAL A 322 3.95 -19.12 18.03
C VAL A 322 2.51 -19.34 17.54
N LEU A 323 2.31 -19.96 16.37
CA LEU A 323 0.98 -20.32 15.87
C LEU A 323 0.27 -21.37 16.73
N SER A 324 0.94 -22.05 17.68
CA SER A 324 0.30 -23.00 18.59
C SER A 324 -0.43 -22.32 19.77
N LEU A 325 -0.10 -21.06 20.09
CA LEU A 325 -0.73 -20.29 21.17
C LEU A 325 -2.20 -20.00 20.84
N THR A 326 -3.13 -20.36 21.73
CA THR A 326 -4.59 -20.20 21.51
C THR A 326 -5.12 -18.82 21.88
N GLU A 327 -4.50 -18.14 22.84
CA GLU A 327 -4.95 -16.85 23.35
C GLU A 327 -4.35 -15.70 22.56
N TYR A 328 -5.20 -14.79 22.08
CA TYR A 328 -4.73 -13.60 21.35
C TYR A 328 -3.84 -12.73 22.25
N GLU A 329 -4.33 -12.48 23.46
CA GLU A 329 -3.71 -11.64 24.48
C GLU A 329 -3.97 -12.20 25.88
N THR A 330 -3.07 -11.88 26.82
CA THR A 330 -3.11 -12.42 28.19
C THR A 330 -2.62 -11.40 29.23
N GLY A 331 -2.97 -11.63 30.50
CA GLY A 331 -2.38 -10.94 31.64
C GLY A 331 -2.55 -9.42 31.59
N LEU A 332 -1.42 -8.71 31.55
CA LEU A 332 -1.37 -7.23 31.50
C LEU A 332 -1.59 -6.64 30.10
N MET A 333 -1.69 -7.48 29.06
CA MET A 333 -1.86 -7.09 27.66
C MET A 333 -0.76 -6.11 27.18
N ASP A 334 0.45 -6.28 27.71
CA ASP A 334 1.63 -5.47 27.41
C ASP A 334 2.80 -6.37 26.92
N ARG A 335 4.00 -5.80 26.75
CA ARG A 335 5.24 -6.53 26.40
C ARG A 335 5.62 -7.67 27.37
N ARG A 336 5.02 -7.75 28.56
CA ARG A 336 5.28 -8.76 29.60
C ARG A 336 4.24 -9.90 29.61
N ALA A 337 3.28 -9.89 28.68
CA ALA A 337 2.25 -10.92 28.57
C ALA A 337 2.83 -12.31 28.24
N ASN A 338 2.58 -13.29 29.10
CA ASN A 338 2.98 -14.70 28.92
C ASN A 338 1.85 -15.50 28.25
N MET A 339 2.18 -16.38 27.31
CA MET A 339 1.24 -17.17 26.49
C MET A 339 0.32 -16.33 25.58
N SER A 340 0.63 -15.05 25.37
CA SER A 340 -0.06 -14.18 24.40
C SER A 340 0.50 -14.41 22.99
N PHE A 341 -0.35 -14.78 22.04
CA PHE A 341 0.01 -14.89 20.63
C PHE A 341 0.54 -13.55 20.08
N ARG A 342 -0.12 -12.43 20.39
CA ARG A 342 0.32 -11.09 19.97
C ARG A 342 1.73 -10.82 20.47
N ASN A 343 1.99 -11.04 21.76
CA ASN A 343 3.28 -10.72 22.38
C ASN A 343 4.44 -11.62 21.90
N ALA A 344 4.13 -12.88 21.58
CA ALA A 344 5.10 -13.81 21.00
C ALA A 344 5.40 -13.50 19.54
N LEU A 345 4.38 -13.21 18.70
CA LEU A 345 4.58 -12.84 17.29
C LEU A 345 5.27 -11.48 17.13
N GLU A 346 4.91 -10.50 17.96
CA GLU A 346 5.59 -9.21 18.03
C GLU A 346 7.06 -9.36 18.45
N GLY A 347 7.36 -10.34 19.31
CA GLY A 347 8.72 -10.76 19.61
C GLY A 347 9.27 -10.29 20.95
N PHE A 348 8.40 -10.09 21.95
CA PHE A 348 8.81 -9.89 23.35
C PHE A 348 8.75 -11.19 24.17
N ALA A 349 8.06 -12.23 23.68
CA ALA A 349 8.01 -13.56 24.30
C ALA A 349 8.70 -14.63 23.44
N SER A 350 9.23 -15.66 24.10
CA SER A 350 9.91 -16.79 23.45
C SER A 350 8.93 -17.63 22.63
N PRO A 351 9.22 -17.92 21.34
CA PRO A 351 8.48 -18.91 20.56
C PRO A 351 8.38 -20.28 21.22
N GLU A 352 9.45 -20.71 21.91
CA GLU A 352 9.61 -22.06 22.45
C GLU A 352 8.82 -22.28 23.76
N THR A 353 8.56 -21.22 24.52
CA THR A 353 7.94 -21.31 25.87
C THR A 353 6.72 -20.41 26.07
N GLY A 354 6.45 -19.48 25.17
CA GLY A 354 5.42 -18.45 25.30
C GLY A 354 5.71 -17.40 26.39
N LEU A 355 6.84 -17.46 27.10
CA LEU A 355 7.16 -16.56 28.21
C LEU A 355 7.90 -15.30 27.74
N ALA A 356 7.59 -14.15 28.33
CA ALA A 356 8.24 -12.86 28.05
C ALA A 356 9.74 -12.87 28.42
N VAL A 357 10.60 -12.34 27.54
CA VAL A 357 12.07 -12.36 27.68
C VAL A 357 12.63 -10.94 27.62
N THR A 358 12.83 -10.33 28.79
CA THR A 358 13.42 -8.99 28.92
C THR A 358 14.80 -8.91 28.26
N GLY A 359 14.99 -7.91 27.40
CA GLY A 359 16.28 -7.60 26.77
C GLY A 359 16.57 -8.33 25.45
N GLN A 360 15.77 -9.31 25.07
CA GLN A 360 15.84 -9.94 23.75
C GLN A 360 14.85 -9.30 22.76
N SER A 361 14.95 -9.67 21.49
CA SER A 361 14.06 -9.26 20.41
C SER A 361 13.90 -10.42 19.45
N LEU A 362 12.74 -11.06 19.49
CA LEU A 362 12.43 -12.31 18.78
C LEU A 362 11.45 -12.02 17.63
N MET A 363 11.04 -13.03 16.84
CA MET A 363 9.98 -12.91 15.82
C MET A 363 10.02 -11.61 15.00
N HIS A 364 8.98 -10.75 15.05
CA HIS A 364 8.96 -9.44 14.39
C HIS A 364 10.14 -8.54 14.82
N ASN A 365 10.28 -8.30 16.13
CA ASN A 365 11.33 -7.46 16.71
C ASN A 365 12.75 -7.91 16.30
N SER A 366 12.96 -9.20 16.03
CA SER A 366 14.27 -9.73 15.61
C SER A 366 14.73 -9.18 14.26
N LEU A 367 13.85 -9.05 13.27
CA LEU A 367 14.25 -8.58 11.94
C LEU A 367 14.55 -7.07 11.97
N HIS A 368 13.71 -6.30 12.68
CA HIS A 368 13.93 -4.88 12.91
C HIS A 368 15.32 -4.58 13.48
N VAL A 369 15.76 -5.34 14.48
CA VAL A 369 17.07 -5.20 15.10
C VAL A 369 18.19 -5.79 14.23
N PHE A 370 17.98 -6.95 13.60
CA PHE A 370 18.95 -7.60 12.70
C PHE A 370 19.41 -6.70 11.54
N MET A 371 18.51 -5.87 11.01
CA MET A 371 18.82 -4.93 9.92
C MET A 371 19.83 -3.84 10.31
N ASN A 372 20.03 -3.59 11.61
CA ASN A 372 20.99 -2.67 12.20
C ASN A 372 21.11 -1.34 11.43
N GLY A 373 20.07 -0.51 11.54
CA GLY A 373 19.93 0.73 10.78
C GLY A 373 18.59 1.41 11.06
N SER A 374 17.99 2.04 10.04
CA SER A 374 16.71 2.75 10.15
C SER A 374 15.58 1.84 10.65
N MET A 375 15.52 0.59 10.17
CA MET A 375 14.61 -0.47 10.67
C MET A 375 14.68 -0.71 12.18
N SER A 376 15.78 -0.37 12.84
CA SER A 376 16.06 -0.71 14.24
C SER A 376 15.63 0.38 15.25
N SER A 377 15.18 1.53 14.76
CA SER A 377 14.37 2.50 15.52
C SER A 377 12.91 2.18 15.28
N VAL A 378 12.06 2.13 16.32
CA VAL A 378 10.61 1.92 16.13
C VAL A 378 10.05 3.04 15.25
N GLN A 379 10.16 4.29 15.71
CA GLN A 379 9.65 5.48 15.03
C GLN A 379 10.23 5.70 13.62
N GLY A 380 11.48 5.31 13.41
CA GLY A 380 12.18 5.47 12.14
C GLY A 380 12.04 4.29 11.17
N SER A 381 11.47 3.16 11.58
CA SER A 381 11.59 1.89 10.84
C SER A 381 10.98 1.92 9.44
N ALA A 382 9.79 2.50 9.29
CA ALA A 382 9.07 2.60 8.02
C ALA A 382 9.82 3.38 6.91
N ASN A 383 10.87 4.14 7.23
CA ASN A 383 11.76 4.75 6.23
C ASN A 383 12.43 3.72 5.30
N ASP A 384 12.59 2.48 5.77
CA ASP A 384 13.18 1.38 4.99
C ASP A 384 12.08 0.60 4.25
N PRO A 385 12.14 0.43 2.92
CA PRO A 385 11.14 -0.34 2.17
C PRO A 385 11.06 -1.84 2.56
N ILE A 386 12.04 -2.38 3.30
CA ILE A 386 11.95 -3.73 3.89
C ILE A 386 10.80 -3.81 4.91
N PHE A 387 10.41 -2.71 5.56
CA PHE A 387 9.26 -2.64 6.48
C PHE A 387 8.01 -3.25 5.84
N LEU A 388 7.70 -2.85 4.60
CA LEU A 388 6.52 -3.32 3.87
C LEU A 388 6.54 -4.85 3.68
N LEU A 389 7.69 -5.40 3.31
CA LEU A 389 7.87 -6.85 3.09
C LEU A 389 7.77 -7.64 4.40
N HIS A 390 8.28 -7.06 5.49
CA HIS A 390 8.27 -7.66 6.82
C HIS A 390 6.87 -7.70 7.41
N HIS A 391 6.21 -6.54 7.52
CA HIS A 391 4.88 -6.42 8.09
C HIS A 391 3.83 -7.16 7.26
N ALA A 392 3.98 -7.18 5.92
CA ALA A 392 3.13 -8.03 5.08
C ALA A 392 3.30 -9.54 5.36
N PHE A 393 4.45 -9.99 5.89
CA PHE A 393 4.60 -11.38 6.34
C PHE A 393 4.06 -11.61 7.76
N ILE A 394 4.25 -10.66 8.69
CA ILE A 394 3.63 -10.71 10.02
C ILE A 394 2.10 -10.78 9.92
N ASP A 395 1.50 -9.99 9.04
CA ASP A 395 0.08 -10.01 8.71
C ASP A 395 -0.41 -11.38 8.17
N SER A 396 0.46 -12.10 7.44
CA SER A 396 0.17 -13.47 6.96
C SER A 396 0.35 -14.55 8.04
N ILE A 397 1.12 -14.30 9.10
CA ILE A 397 1.16 -15.17 10.29
C ILE A 397 -0.09 -14.93 11.14
N PHE A 398 -0.53 -13.67 11.31
CA PHE A 398 -1.80 -13.35 11.96
C PHE A 398 -2.99 -14.02 11.25
N GLU A 399 -3.01 -14.03 9.91
CA GLU A 399 -4.06 -14.72 9.15
C GLU A 399 -4.05 -16.25 9.34
N GLN A 400 -2.86 -16.88 9.41
CA GLN A 400 -2.76 -18.31 9.73
C GLN A 400 -3.32 -18.61 11.12
N TRP A 401 -3.05 -17.75 12.10
CA TRP A 401 -3.56 -17.89 13.47
C TRP A 401 -5.09 -17.75 13.52
N LEU A 402 -5.66 -16.74 12.86
CA LEU A 402 -7.11 -16.55 12.75
C LEU A 402 -7.82 -17.78 12.14
N ARG A 403 -7.25 -18.38 11.08
CA ARG A 403 -7.81 -19.60 10.44
C ARG A 403 -7.70 -20.84 11.32
N ARG A 404 -6.61 -20.96 12.07
CA ARG A 404 -6.28 -22.11 12.92
C ARG A 404 -7.17 -22.18 14.17
N HIS A 405 -7.34 -21.06 14.85
CA HIS A 405 -8.04 -21.01 16.16
C HIS A 405 -9.49 -20.51 16.06
N GLN A 406 -9.84 -19.79 14.98
CA GLN A 406 -11.18 -19.24 14.74
C GLN A 406 -11.77 -18.53 15.98
N PRO A 407 -11.01 -17.61 16.60
CA PRO A 407 -11.38 -17.02 17.89
C PRO A 407 -12.71 -16.27 17.78
N PRO A 408 -13.61 -16.37 18.78
CA PRO A 408 -14.78 -15.52 18.81
C PRO A 408 -14.32 -14.06 18.96
N ARG A 409 -15.07 -13.14 18.36
CA ARG A 409 -14.76 -11.71 18.29
C ARG A 409 -14.50 -11.06 19.66
N THR A 410 -14.97 -11.67 20.75
CA THR A 410 -14.75 -11.29 22.15
C THR A 410 -13.37 -11.62 22.73
N HIS A 411 -12.48 -12.32 21.99
CA HIS A 411 -11.08 -12.53 22.42
C HIS A 411 -10.20 -11.29 22.22
N TYR A 412 -10.66 -10.29 21.47
CA TYR A 412 -10.01 -8.99 21.44
C TYR A 412 -10.40 -8.17 22.69
N PRO A 413 -9.45 -7.56 23.42
CA PRO A 413 -9.73 -6.94 24.72
C PRO A 413 -10.56 -5.66 24.62
N THR A 414 -11.68 -5.63 25.33
CA THR A 414 -12.64 -4.51 25.33
C THR A 414 -12.23 -3.34 26.22
N ALA A 415 -11.51 -3.61 27.31
CA ALA A 415 -11.11 -2.64 28.33
C ALA A 415 -9.81 -3.08 29.03
N ASN A 416 -9.15 -2.12 29.68
CA ASN A 416 -7.93 -2.26 30.49
C ASN A 416 -6.65 -2.66 29.72
N ALA A 417 -6.68 -2.71 28.38
CA ALA A 417 -5.44 -2.72 27.60
C ALA A 417 -4.75 -1.34 27.70
N PRO A 418 -3.41 -1.27 27.51
CA PRO A 418 -2.68 -0.02 27.26
C PRO A 418 -3.44 0.98 26.35
N ILE A 419 -3.26 2.27 26.63
CA ILE A 419 -4.01 3.35 25.98
C ILE A 419 -3.90 3.27 24.46
N GLY A 420 -5.05 3.29 23.78
CA GLY A 420 -5.11 3.12 22.33
C GLY A 420 -5.42 1.70 21.86
N HIS A 421 -5.19 0.65 22.67
CA HIS A 421 -5.28 -0.74 22.23
C HIS A 421 -6.62 -1.44 22.50
N ASN A 422 -7.52 -0.83 23.29
CA ASN A 422 -8.88 -1.33 23.56
C ASN A 422 -9.73 -1.49 22.29
N ASP A 423 -10.68 -2.42 22.29
CA ASP A 423 -11.50 -2.83 21.15
C ASP A 423 -12.16 -1.69 20.37
N GLY A 424 -12.92 -0.85 21.08
CA GLY A 424 -13.71 0.24 20.51
C GLY A 424 -12.91 1.53 20.26
N PHE A 425 -11.61 1.54 20.53
CA PHE A 425 -10.77 2.72 20.33
C PHE A 425 -10.42 2.87 18.84
N TYR A 426 -10.35 4.12 18.39
CA TYR A 426 -9.94 4.44 17.03
C TYR A 426 -8.42 4.41 16.90
N MET A 427 -7.92 3.77 15.84
CA MET A 427 -6.50 3.69 15.51
C MET A 427 -5.92 5.08 15.22
N VAL A 428 -4.91 5.46 15.99
CA VAL A 428 -4.15 6.70 15.78
C VAL A 428 -3.20 6.53 14.57
N PRO A 429 -2.91 7.56 13.75
CA PRO A 429 -3.64 8.80 13.54
C PRO A 429 -4.50 8.70 12.26
N PHE A 430 -5.24 7.60 12.09
CA PHE A 430 -6.02 7.40 10.86
C PHE A 430 -7.20 8.36 10.81
N ILE A 431 -7.40 8.98 9.64
CA ILE A 431 -8.62 9.65 9.20
C ILE A 431 -8.80 9.22 7.73
N PRO A 432 -9.91 8.58 7.31
CA PRO A 432 -11.10 8.23 8.10
C PRO A 432 -10.81 7.27 9.26
N LEU A 433 -11.75 7.22 10.21
CA LEU A 433 -11.56 6.54 11.49
C LEU A 433 -11.80 5.02 11.38
N TYR A 434 -10.88 4.24 11.94
CA TYR A 434 -10.93 2.77 12.00
C TYR A 434 -10.82 2.31 13.46
N ARG A 435 -11.66 1.40 13.96
CA ARG A 435 -11.53 0.86 15.33
C ARG A 435 -10.69 -0.42 15.34
N ASN A 436 -9.96 -0.66 16.43
CA ASN A 436 -9.08 -1.84 16.56
C ASN A 436 -9.81 -3.16 16.30
N GLY A 437 -10.91 -3.38 17.01
CA GLY A 437 -11.70 -4.60 16.91
C GLY A 437 -12.42 -4.77 15.57
N ASP A 438 -12.66 -3.68 14.83
CA ASP A 438 -13.27 -3.72 13.49
C ASP A 438 -12.32 -4.28 12.42
N TYR A 439 -11.07 -4.60 12.77
CA TYR A 439 -10.07 -5.25 11.92
C TYR A 439 -9.51 -6.55 12.49
N PHE A 440 -10.09 -7.05 13.59
CA PHE A 440 -9.82 -8.39 14.14
C PHE A 440 -10.61 -9.47 13.37
N LEU A 441 -10.32 -9.61 12.06
CA LEU A 441 -11.03 -10.48 11.13
C LEU A 441 -10.16 -10.91 9.94
N SER A 442 -10.52 -12.02 9.29
CA SER A 442 -9.73 -12.65 8.21
C SER A 442 -9.48 -11.74 7.00
N THR A 443 -8.28 -11.82 6.42
CA THR A 443 -7.87 -11.13 5.18
C THR A 443 -8.91 -11.27 4.06
N LYS A 444 -9.48 -12.48 3.89
CA LYS A 444 -10.50 -12.74 2.86
C LYS A 444 -11.71 -11.83 3.00
N ALA A 445 -12.11 -11.44 4.20
CA ALA A 445 -13.23 -10.52 4.42
C ALA A 445 -12.87 -9.06 4.09
N LEU A 446 -11.59 -8.68 4.20
CA LEU A 446 -11.01 -7.40 3.75
C LEU A 446 -10.64 -7.38 2.25
N GLY A 447 -10.95 -8.46 1.51
CA GLY A 447 -10.74 -8.55 0.07
C GLY A 447 -9.28 -8.70 -0.36
N TYR A 448 -8.43 -9.31 0.47
CA TYR A 448 -7.11 -9.74 0.04
C TYR A 448 -6.72 -11.11 0.60
N GLU A 449 -5.72 -11.73 0.00
CA GLU A 449 -5.28 -13.07 0.36
C GLU A 449 -3.78 -13.24 0.08
N TYR A 450 -3.14 -14.16 0.79
CA TYR A 450 -1.75 -14.54 0.55
C TYR A 450 -1.68 -15.76 -0.37
N ALA A 451 -0.84 -15.70 -1.41
CA ALA A 451 -0.73 -16.77 -2.41
C ALA A 451 -0.49 -18.17 -1.80
N TYR A 452 0.36 -18.25 -0.76
CA TYR A 452 0.65 -19.50 -0.04
C TYR A 452 -0.43 -19.92 0.98
N LEU A 453 -1.49 -19.13 1.16
CA LEU A 453 -2.66 -19.43 2.00
C LEU A 453 -3.95 -19.66 1.19
N GLN A 454 -3.95 -19.35 -0.11
CA GLN A 454 -5.05 -19.66 -1.03
C GLN A 454 -5.46 -21.14 -1.00
N ASP A 455 -6.73 -21.42 -1.30
CA ASP A 455 -7.23 -22.80 -1.40
C ASP A 455 -6.56 -23.55 -2.57
N PRO A 456 -6.42 -24.89 -2.53
CA PRO A 456 -5.68 -25.64 -3.57
C PRO A 456 -6.19 -25.43 -5.00
N SER A 457 -7.51 -25.22 -5.16
CA SER A 457 -8.14 -24.87 -6.44
C SER A 457 -7.81 -23.44 -6.89
N GLN A 458 -7.75 -22.48 -5.96
CA GLN A 458 -7.33 -21.10 -6.26
C GLN A 458 -5.86 -21.05 -6.68
N ARG A 459 -4.98 -21.78 -5.98
CA ARG A 459 -3.55 -21.89 -6.37
C ARG A 459 -3.37 -22.51 -7.74
N PHE A 460 -4.12 -23.58 -8.07
CA PHE A 460 -4.04 -24.18 -9.40
C PHE A 460 -4.38 -23.15 -10.51
N VAL A 461 -5.40 -22.32 -10.31
CA VAL A 461 -5.70 -21.22 -11.25
C VAL A 461 -4.52 -20.24 -11.30
N GLN A 462 -4.04 -19.78 -10.15
CA GLN A 462 -3.05 -18.69 -10.08
C GLN A 462 -1.63 -19.08 -10.54
N GLU A 463 -1.21 -20.32 -10.28
CA GLU A 463 0.13 -20.83 -10.60
C GLU A 463 0.21 -21.45 -12.01
N PHE A 464 -0.88 -22.06 -12.51
CA PHE A 464 -0.86 -22.78 -13.80
C PHE A 464 -1.69 -22.12 -14.92
N LEU A 465 -2.86 -21.55 -14.61
CA LEU A 465 -3.75 -20.99 -15.63
C LEU A 465 -3.48 -19.51 -15.91
N THR A 466 -3.31 -18.67 -14.87
CA THR A 466 -3.07 -17.22 -15.04
C THR A 466 -1.86 -16.92 -15.94
N PRO A 467 -0.67 -17.54 -15.78
CA PRO A 467 0.48 -17.25 -16.63
C PRO A 467 0.25 -17.64 -18.10
N TYR A 468 -0.45 -18.75 -18.34
CA TYR A 468 -0.81 -19.20 -19.69
C TYR A 468 -1.81 -18.24 -20.36
N LEU A 469 -2.79 -17.72 -19.60
CA LEU A 469 -3.76 -16.74 -20.07
C LEU A 469 -3.11 -15.38 -20.38
N GLU A 470 -2.18 -14.90 -19.56
CA GLU A 470 -1.40 -13.69 -19.83
C GLU A 470 -0.53 -13.84 -21.08
N GLN A 471 0.18 -14.97 -21.21
CA GLN A 471 0.98 -15.27 -22.39
C GLN A 471 0.10 -15.36 -23.66
N ALA A 472 -1.07 -15.99 -23.56
CA ALA A 472 -2.05 -16.05 -24.65
C ALA A 472 -2.58 -14.65 -25.03
N GLN A 473 -2.86 -13.77 -24.06
CA GLN A 473 -3.27 -12.39 -24.33
C GLN A 473 -2.17 -11.57 -25.03
N GLN A 474 -0.91 -11.73 -24.62
CA GLN A 474 0.22 -11.07 -25.30
C GLN A 474 0.35 -11.57 -26.75
N ILE A 475 0.31 -12.88 -26.97
CA ILE A 475 0.34 -13.48 -28.31
C ILE A 475 -0.86 -12.99 -29.14
N TRP A 476 -2.05 -12.91 -28.56
CA TRP A 476 -3.26 -12.45 -29.26
C TRP A 476 -3.14 -11.00 -29.75
N ARG A 477 -2.53 -10.10 -28.95
CA ARG A 477 -2.23 -8.72 -29.40
C ARG A 477 -1.31 -8.70 -30.62
N TRP A 478 -0.27 -9.53 -30.65
CA TRP A 478 0.62 -9.66 -31.81
C TRP A 478 -0.07 -10.28 -33.03
N LEU A 479 -0.90 -11.31 -32.84
CA LEU A 479 -1.68 -11.93 -33.92
C LEU A 479 -2.70 -10.96 -34.53
N LEU A 480 -3.39 -10.16 -33.72
CA LEU A 480 -4.29 -9.10 -34.20
C LEU A 480 -3.52 -8.03 -34.99
N ALA A 481 -2.38 -7.57 -34.49
CA ALA A 481 -1.54 -6.59 -35.19
C ALA A 481 -1.03 -7.14 -36.54
N ALA A 482 -0.56 -8.39 -36.57
CA ALA A 482 -0.12 -9.05 -37.79
C ALA A 482 -1.28 -9.27 -38.79
N GLY A 483 -2.47 -9.63 -38.30
CA GLY A 483 -3.68 -9.80 -39.12
C GLY A 483 -4.14 -8.49 -39.77
N LEU A 484 -4.15 -7.38 -39.01
CA LEU A 484 -4.45 -6.04 -39.52
C LEU A 484 -3.43 -5.59 -40.57
N LEU A 485 -2.14 -5.83 -40.32
CA LEU A 485 -1.06 -5.48 -41.25
C LEU A 485 -1.12 -6.31 -42.54
N GLY A 486 -1.42 -7.61 -42.42
CA GLY A 486 -1.66 -8.51 -43.56
C GLY A 486 -2.87 -8.09 -44.39
N ALA A 487 -3.98 -7.70 -43.75
CA ALA A 487 -5.16 -7.18 -44.43
C ALA A 487 -4.87 -5.86 -45.18
N ALA A 488 -4.08 -4.96 -44.59
CA ALA A 488 -3.64 -3.73 -45.25
C ALA A 488 -2.77 -4.02 -46.49
N VAL A 489 -1.78 -4.91 -46.38
CA VAL A 489 -0.93 -5.34 -47.50
C VAL A 489 -1.77 -6.02 -48.60
N ALA A 490 -2.71 -6.89 -48.26
CA ALA A 490 -3.62 -7.51 -49.21
C ALA A 490 -4.50 -6.47 -49.93
N GLY A 491 -5.00 -5.45 -49.23
CA GLY A 491 -5.76 -4.34 -49.82
C GLY A 491 -4.92 -3.48 -50.79
N ILE A 492 -3.65 -3.24 -50.46
CA ILE A 492 -2.70 -2.54 -51.34
C ILE A 492 -2.41 -3.37 -52.59
N ILE A 493 -2.15 -4.68 -52.46
CA ILE A 493 -1.92 -5.58 -53.59
C ILE A 493 -3.18 -5.66 -54.48
N ALA A 494 -4.37 -5.80 -53.90
CA ALA A 494 -5.64 -5.84 -54.63
C ALA A 494 -5.93 -4.53 -55.39
N THR A 495 -5.64 -3.36 -54.80
CA THR A 495 -5.78 -2.07 -55.50
C THR A 495 -4.74 -1.89 -56.60
N ILE A 496 -3.48 -2.29 -56.39
CA ILE A 496 -2.44 -2.30 -57.44
C ILE A 496 -2.86 -3.20 -58.62
N ILE A 497 -3.31 -4.43 -58.36
CA ILE A 497 -3.81 -5.36 -59.39
C ILE A 497 -5.02 -4.78 -60.11
N THR A 498 -5.97 -4.18 -59.39
CA THR A 498 -7.16 -3.55 -59.98
C THR A 498 -6.79 -2.37 -60.88
N VAL A 499 -5.85 -1.52 -60.46
CA VAL A 499 -5.33 -0.41 -61.27
C VAL A 499 -4.55 -0.93 -62.49
N ALA A 500 -3.74 -1.97 -62.34
CA ALA A 500 -3.01 -2.60 -63.44
C ALA A 500 -3.97 -3.23 -64.47
N CYS A 501 -5.01 -3.92 -64.03
CA CYS A 501 -6.05 -4.49 -64.91
C CYS A 501 -6.88 -3.40 -65.60
N ARG A 502 -7.29 -2.34 -64.89
CA ARG A 502 -7.94 -1.16 -65.49
C ARG A 502 -7.04 -0.48 -66.53
N ARG A 503 -5.73 -0.36 -66.27
CA ARG A 503 -4.74 0.16 -67.25
C ARG A 503 -4.57 -0.78 -68.46
N ARG A 504 -4.51 -2.10 -68.26
CA ARG A 504 -4.48 -3.11 -69.36
C ARG A 504 -5.75 -3.06 -70.21
N LEU A 505 -6.94 -2.97 -69.61
CA LEU A 505 -8.21 -2.81 -70.32
C LEU A 505 -8.25 -1.50 -71.11
N LYS A 506 -7.79 -0.38 -70.54
CA LYS A 506 -7.72 0.91 -71.24
C LYS A 506 -6.73 0.87 -72.43
N ARG A 507 -5.58 0.17 -72.29
CA ARG A 507 -4.65 -0.12 -73.41
C ARG A 507 -5.27 -1.03 -74.47
N ARG A 508 -5.97 -2.11 -74.11
CA ARG A 508 -6.70 -2.95 -75.09
C ARG A 508 -7.74 -2.14 -75.86
N LYS A 509 -8.47 -1.22 -75.19
CA LYS A 509 -9.45 -0.34 -75.86
C LYS A 509 -8.81 0.71 -76.79
N SER A 510 -7.56 1.12 -76.57
CA SER A 510 -6.82 1.99 -77.52
C SER A 510 -6.06 1.21 -78.60
N SER A 511 -5.92 -0.10 -78.47
CA SER A 511 -5.22 -0.98 -79.44
C SER A 511 -6.15 -1.56 -80.52
N ALA A 512 -7.44 -1.22 -80.48
CA ALA A 512 -8.46 -1.73 -81.41
C ALA A 512 -8.63 -0.86 -82.68
N TYR A 513 -7.88 0.24 -82.81
CA TYR A 513 -7.71 1.02 -84.04
C TYR A 513 -6.28 0.77 -84.54
N GLY A 514 -6.11 -0.23 -85.41
CA GLY A 514 -4.80 -0.78 -85.77
C GLY A 514 -4.89 -1.88 -86.84
N GLU A 515 -5.49 -1.52 -87.97
CA GLU A 515 -5.76 -2.32 -89.16
C GLU A 515 -4.57 -3.20 -89.67
N ARG A 516 -4.79 -4.51 -89.92
CA ARG A 516 -4.53 -5.23 -91.21
C ARG A 516 -4.38 -6.77 -91.08
N GLN A 517 -5.21 -7.48 -91.85
CA GLN A 517 -4.95 -8.82 -92.44
C GLN A 517 -4.07 -8.66 -93.71
N PRO A 518 -3.59 -9.70 -94.48
CA PRO A 518 -4.15 -11.07 -94.57
C PRO A 518 -3.21 -12.27 -94.92
N LEU A 519 -3.86 -13.44 -95.08
CA LEU A 519 -3.59 -14.54 -96.04
C LEU A 519 -2.52 -15.65 -95.79
N LEU A 520 -3.00 -16.90 -95.99
CA LEU A 520 -2.30 -18.17 -96.38
C LEU A 520 -1.36 -18.85 -95.37
N ASN A 521 -1.22 -20.19 -95.34
CA ASN A 521 -2.10 -21.32 -95.75
C ASN A 521 -1.54 -22.66 -95.17
N SER A 522 -2.40 -23.68 -95.00
CA SER A 522 -2.06 -25.12 -94.77
C SER A 522 -1.20 -25.47 -93.53
N SER A 523 -1.15 -26.70 -93.00
CA SER A 523 -1.82 -27.97 -93.38
C SER A 523 -2.33 -28.76 -92.14
N GLU A 524 -2.84 -29.98 -92.38
CA GLU A 524 -2.89 -31.22 -91.54
C GLU A 524 -2.65 -31.16 -89.99
N GLU A 525 -3.27 -32.00 -89.14
CA GLU A 525 -4.01 -33.27 -89.37
C GLU A 525 -5.04 -33.61 -88.23
N GLU A 526 -5.54 -34.85 -88.24
CA GLU A 526 -6.48 -35.50 -87.30
C GLU A 526 -5.96 -35.58 -85.84
N GLY A 527 -6.75 -35.87 -84.78
CA GLY A 527 -8.17 -36.25 -84.63
C GLY A 527 -8.68 -35.93 -83.21
N SER A 528 -9.96 -36.09 -82.86
CA SER A 528 -10.56 -37.37 -82.39
C SER A 528 -9.76 -38.03 -81.23
N THR A 529 -10.30 -38.33 -80.04
CA THR A 529 -11.73 -38.39 -79.61
C THR A 529 -11.87 -38.48 -78.07
N SER A 530 -13.09 -38.20 -77.57
CA SER A 530 -13.77 -39.01 -76.53
C SER A 530 -13.50 -38.82 -75.02
N TYR A 531 -14.62 -38.79 -74.28
CA TYR A 531 -14.99 -39.45 -73.00
C TYR A 531 -13.95 -40.38 -72.30
N GLN A 532 -13.99 -40.62 -70.98
CA GLN A 532 -15.18 -40.60 -70.10
C GLN A 532 -14.89 -40.45 -68.59
N THR A 533 -15.88 -39.89 -67.90
CA THR A 533 -16.20 -40.04 -66.47
C THR A 533 -16.22 -41.50 -65.99
N THR A 534 -15.69 -41.80 -64.80
CA THR A 534 -16.42 -42.49 -63.69
C THR A 534 -15.58 -42.69 -62.43
N LEU A 535 -16.28 -42.65 -61.27
CA LEU A 535 -15.96 -43.26 -59.97
C LEU A 535 -14.69 -42.77 -59.25
#